data_AF-A0A946FHC3-F1
#
_entry.id   AF-A0A946FHC3-F1
#
_cell.length_a   1.000
_cell.length_b   1.000
_cell.length_c   1.000
_cell.angle_alpha   90.00
_cell.angle_beta   90.00
_cell.angle_gamma   90.00
#
_symmetry.space_group_name_H-M   'P 1'
#
loop_
_entity.id
_entity.type
_entity.pdbx_description
1 polymer ?
#
loop_
_entity_poly.entity_id
_entity_poly.type
_entity_poly.pdbx_seq_one_letter_code
_entity_poly.pdbx_strand_id
1 'polypeptide(L)'
;MDIYTPLIKMQTRLLRIILPIVVLLILPVMATADVILPQPLSAADIDRYQQIFALQQDKKWKQADKIIKTLDNDLLMGRVLSQRYLHPTGWRSTYTELRNWMAKYNDHPSATRIHRLAKKRRPANYKHPQAPKKGYLNGYGRTQSDGGYVSIPMSRENRSSVSKTRAIARDVRRKIRSGFPTGGVKILADKNNRRYLTKQEEAVLRVDIAHGYFIYGKDKEAIKQAEKALQLAGADIVPRAYWIAGIASWRSGHIEQASVYMHMLADLDNVKSHSLASAGAYWASRADLRAGNANQSITYLTKAARYQDTFYGMLAAEALGQDITLDFSLPQIDQDYINWLNRIPGGQRAFALLQVGETHHASRELRYLWNEHSEQDRNKLMALAAETHMAGLAFRTAGILRDDTGKHWYGGLY
;
A
#
# COMPACT_ATOMS: atom_id res chain seq x y z
N MET A 1 40.52 73.83 -16.66
CA MET A 1 41.00 73.53 -18.03
C MET A 1 40.40 72.18 -18.39
N ASP A 2 39.12 72.07 -18.71
CA ASP A 2 38.36 72.75 -19.77
C ASP A 2 39.07 72.73 -21.12
N ILE A 3 38.56 71.86 -22.01
CA ILE A 3 37.97 72.14 -23.35
C ILE A 3 38.00 70.81 -24.13
N TYR A 4 36.91 70.03 -24.20
CA TYR A 4 35.84 70.07 -25.22
C TYR A 4 36.37 69.87 -26.67
N THR A 5 36.30 68.64 -27.22
CA THR A 5 35.27 68.11 -28.19
C THR A 5 35.70 68.17 -29.67
N PRO A 6 34.99 67.59 -30.68
CA PRO A 6 34.32 66.27 -30.82
C PRO A 6 34.40 65.66 -32.27
N LEU A 7 33.61 64.58 -32.50
CA LEU A 7 32.71 64.35 -33.67
C LEU A 7 33.22 63.50 -34.88
N ILE A 8 32.65 62.30 -35.04
CA ILE A 8 31.73 61.89 -36.14
C ILE A 8 31.80 60.36 -36.40
N LYS A 9 30.80 59.62 -35.91
CA LYS A 9 29.86 58.83 -36.76
C LYS A 9 28.73 58.20 -35.93
N MET A 10 27.60 58.93 -35.90
CA MET A 10 26.23 58.43 -36.11
C MET A 10 26.22 57.47 -37.33
N GLN A 11 25.38 56.45 -37.50
CA GLN A 11 24.01 56.14 -37.09
C GLN A 11 23.81 54.67 -37.54
N THR A 12 23.19 53.80 -36.75
CA THR A 12 21.83 53.35 -37.06
C THR A 12 21.09 52.95 -35.79
N ARG A 13 19.92 53.58 -35.62
CA ARG A 13 18.93 53.32 -34.57
C ARG A 13 18.06 52.11 -34.94
N LEU A 14 17.17 51.77 -33.98
CA LEU A 14 15.86 51.11 -34.11
C LEU A 14 15.93 49.57 -33.96
N LEU A 15 15.14 48.88 -33.12
CA LEU A 15 13.95 49.22 -32.34
C LEU A 15 13.53 47.96 -31.55
N ARG A 16 13.02 48.12 -30.30
CA ARG A 16 12.24 47.13 -29.50
C ARG A 16 13.01 45.86 -29.07
N ILE A 17 13.02 45.49 -27.80
CA ILE A 17 11.93 44.75 -27.13
C ILE A 17 11.93 45.08 -25.63
N ILE A 18 10.85 45.70 -25.16
CA ILE A 18 10.30 45.46 -23.82
C ILE A 18 9.14 44.50 -24.06
N LEU A 19 9.21 43.28 -23.52
CA LEU A 19 8.02 42.52 -23.14
C LEU A 19 8.37 41.57 -21.99
N PRO A 20 7.65 41.61 -20.86
CA PRO A 20 8.08 40.97 -19.63
C PRO A 20 7.80 39.46 -19.63
N ILE A 21 8.57 38.81 -18.77
CA ILE A 21 8.44 37.45 -18.27
C ILE A 21 7.00 37.19 -17.79
N VAL A 22 6.20 36.53 -18.63
CA VAL A 22 5.01 35.77 -18.24
C VAL A 22 4.98 34.51 -19.10
N VAL A 23 5.90 33.57 -18.83
CA VAL A 23 5.68 32.18 -19.21
C VAL A 23 4.88 31.57 -18.07
N LEU A 24 3.57 31.81 -18.11
CA LEU A 24 2.61 30.99 -17.40
C LEU A 24 2.77 29.57 -17.97
N LEU A 25 3.26 28.64 -17.15
CA LEU A 25 3.20 27.21 -17.41
C LEU A 25 1.73 26.83 -17.62
N ILE A 26 1.29 26.83 -18.87
CA ILE A 26 0.11 26.08 -19.29
C ILE A 26 0.55 24.62 -19.25
N LEU A 27 0.53 24.04 -18.04
CA LEU A 27 0.39 22.59 -17.95
C LEU A 27 -0.92 22.27 -18.68
N PRO A 28 -0.95 21.27 -19.57
CA PRO A 28 -2.22 20.77 -20.05
C PRO A 28 -2.93 20.24 -18.81
N VAL A 29 -3.93 20.98 -18.32
CA VAL A 29 -4.99 20.41 -17.51
C VAL A 29 -5.60 19.38 -18.45
N MET A 30 -5.18 18.12 -18.32
CA MET A 30 -5.90 17.02 -18.91
C MET A 30 -7.32 17.19 -18.40
N ALA A 31 -8.22 17.60 -19.27
CA ALA A 31 -9.63 17.67 -18.97
C ALA A 31 -10.07 16.24 -18.67
N THR A 32 -10.02 15.87 -17.39
CA THR A 32 -10.79 14.74 -16.88
C THR A 32 -12.22 15.08 -17.25
N ALA A 33 -12.89 14.23 -18.03
CA ALA A 33 -14.33 14.36 -18.18
C ALA A 33 -14.91 14.44 -16.76
N ASP A 34 -15.54 15.57 -16.41
CA ASP A 34 -16.08 15.76 -15.07
C ASP A 34 -17.14 14.68 -14.85
N VAL A 35 -16.77 13.61 -14.15
CA VAL A 35 -17.70 12.56 -13.76
C VAL A 35 -18.69 13.21 -12.81
N ILE A 36 -19.93 13.40 -13.27
CA ILE A 36 -20.97 14.03 -12.45
C ILE A 36 -21.37 13.04 -11.35
N LEU A 37 -20.81 13.26 -10.16
CA LEU A 37 -21.12 12.44 -9.01
C LEU A 37 -22.52 12.76 -8.47
N PRO A 38 -23.33 11.74 -8.13
CA PRO A 38 -24.63 11.92 -7.52
C PRO A 38 -24.56 12.81 -6.27
N GLN A 39 -25.57 13.65 -6.11
CA GLN A 39 -25.69 14.61 -5.00
C GLN A 39 -26.92 14.26 -4.15
N PRO A 40 -26.89 13.17 -3.35
CA PRO A 40 -28.06 12.71 -2.58
C PRO A 40 -28.48 13.65 -1.43
N LEU A 41 -27.60 14.52 -0.95
CA LEU A 41 -27.91 15.52 0.08
C LEU A 41 -28.17 16.90 -0.54
N SER A 42 -29.11 17.63 0.06
CA SER A 42 -29.32 19.06 -0.21
C SER A 42 -28.20 19.90 0.40
N ALA A 43 -28.01 21.14 -0.10
CA ALA A 43 -27.04 22.08 0.48
C ALA A 43 -27.26 22.30 1.99
N ALA A 44 -28.53 22.41 2.42
CA ALA A 44 -28.88 22.58 3.82
C ALA A 44 -28.48 21.36 4.69
N ASP A 45 -28.69 20.14 4.19
CA ASP A 45 -28.28 18.95 4.93
C ASP A 45 -26.76 18.76 4.95
N ILE A 46 -26.05 19.18 3.89
CA ILE A 46 -24.59 19.20 3.88
C ILE A 46 -24.08 20.05 5.05
N ASP A 47 -24.56 21.29 5.17
CA ASP A 47 -24.19 22.21 6.25
C ASP A 47 -24.54 21.64 7.63
N ARG A 48 -25.74 21.08 7.77
CA ARG A 48 -26.19 20.45 9.03
C ARG A 48 -25.30 19.27 9.42
N TYR A 49 -24.95 18.38 8.49
CA TYR A 49 -24.09 17.24 8.77
C TYR A 49 -22.68 17.68 9.18
N GLN A 50 -22.09 18.65 8.48
CA GLN A 50 -20.78 19.21 8.83
C GLN A 50 -20.80 19.81 10.24
N GLN A 51 -21.83 20.58 10.58
CA GLN A 51 -22.01 21.13 11.94
C GLN A 51 -22.18 20.02 12.98
N ILE A 52 -23.00 19.00 12.69
CA ILE A 52 -23.20 17.86 13.60
C ILE A 52 -21.87 17.16 13.88
N PHE A 53 -21.06 16.86 12.86
CA PHE A 53 -19.78 16.17 13.04
C PHE A 53 -18.79 17.00 13.85
N ALA A 54 -18.70 18.32 13.60
CA ALA A 54 -17.86 19.24 14.35
C ALA A 54 -18.29 19.35 15.82
N LEU A 55 -19.59 19.55 16.08
CA LEU A 55 -20.12 19.63 17.44
C LEU A 55 -19.90 18.34 18.22
N GLN A 56 -20.02 17.18 17.57
CA GLN A 56 -19.76 15.89 18.22
C GLN A 56 -18.28 15.66 18.52
N GLN A 57 -17.38 16.15 17.66
CA GLN A 57 -15.94 16.14 17.94
C GLN A 57 -15.62 16.97 19.19
N ASP A 58 -16.31 18.10 19.36
CA ASP A 58 -16.23 18.99 20.53
C ASP A 58 -17.03 18.53 21.75
N LYS A 59 -17.70 17.37 21.68
CA LYS A 59 -18.57 16.82 22.74
C LYS A 59 -19.79 17.72 23.06
N LYS A 60 -20.19 18.61 22.14
CA LYS A 60 -21.36 19.49 22.25
C LYS A 60 -22.66 18.75 21.87
N TRP A 61 -22.95 17.67 22.60
CA TRP A 61 -24.02 16.71 22.27
C TRP A 61 -25.41 17.34 22.13
N LYS A 62 -25.80 18.19 23.08
CA LYS A 62 -27.12 18.84 23.08
C LYS A 62 -27.32 19.75 21.88
N GLN A 63 -26.26 20.40 21.39
CA GLN A 63 -26.32 21.26 20.22
C GLN A 63 -26.42 20.39 18.95
N ALA A 64 -25.60 19.34 18.85
CA ALA A 64 -25.70 18.38 17.75
C ALA A 64 -27.11 17.75 17.68
N ASP A 65 -27.71 17.38 18.81
CA ASP A 65 -29.06 16.81 18.88
C ASP A 65 -30.15 17.76 18.40
N LYS A 66 -29.98 19.08 18.57
CA LYS A 66 -30.90 20.07 18.01
C LYS A 66 -30.83 20.08 16.49
N ILE A 67 -29.62 20.06 15.92
CA ILE A 67 -29.42 20.07 14.47
C ILE A 67 -29.87 18.74 13.84
N ILE A 68 -29.60 17.60 14.49
CA ILE A 68 -30.05 16.28 14.02
C ILE A 68 -31.57 16.24 13.79
N LYS A 69 -32.36 16.91 14.63
CA LYS A 69 -33.83 16.97 14.49
C LYS A 69 -34.30 17.79 13.27
N THR A 70 -33.41 18.56 12.66
CA THR A 70 -33.69 19.42 11.50
C THR A 70 -33.19 18.84 10.19
N LEU A 71 -32.61 17.63 10.20
CA LEU A 71 -32.17 16.96 8.98
C LEU A 71 -33.38 16.50 8.16
N ASP A 72 -33.32 16.73 6.85
CA ASP A 72 -34.36 16.27 5.91
C ASP A 72 -34.05 14.84 5.43
N ASN A 73 -32.77 14.50 5.27
CA ASN A 73 -32.29 13.20 4.83
C ASN A 73 -31.45 12.51 5.93
N ASP A 74 -31.84 11.31 6.37
CA ASP A 74 -31.18 10.54 7.44
C ASP A 74 -30.03 9.61 6.97
N LEU A 75 -29.63 9.70 5.69
CA LEU A 75 -28.68 8.79 5.04
C LEU A 75 -27.34 8.64 5.79
N LEU A 76 -26.84 9.69 6.43
CA LEU A 76 -25.58 9.65 7.19
C LEU A 76 -25.77 9.38 8.70
N MET A 77 -26.98 9.10 9.18
CA MET A 77 -27.20 8.88 10.61
C MET A 77 -26.44 7.69 11.19
N GLY A 78 -26.20 6.63 10.41
CA GLY A 78 -25.33 5.54 10.84
C GLY A 78 -23.91 6.02 11.17
N ARG A 79 -23.36 6.95 10.36
CA ARG A 79 -22.06 7.59 10.57
C ARG A 79 -22.09 8.54 11.77
N VAL A 80 -23.11 9.38 11.89
CA VAL A 80 -23.33 10.31 13.01
C VAL A 80 -23.37 9.58 14.36
N LEU A 81 -24.19 8.52 14.47
CA LEU A 81 -24.27 7.74 15.70
C LEU A 81 -22.97 6.98 15.99
N SER A 82 -22.29 6.47 14.95
CA SER A 82 -21.03 5.77 15.16
C SER A 82 -19.90 6.69 15.66
N GLN A 83 -19.90 7.98 15.27
CA GLN A 83 -18.99 8.97 15.86
C GLN A 83 -19.21 9.08 17.36
N ARG A 84 -20.47 9.30 17.75
CA ARG A 84 -20.88 9.42 19.15
C ARG A 84 -20.47 8.19 19.94
N TYR A 85 -20.87 7.02 19.45
CA TYR A 85 -20.73 5.79 20.21
C TYR A 85 -19.30 5.28 20.34
N LEU A 86 -18.43 5.69 19.43
CA LEU A 86 -17.01 5.36 19.46
C LEU A 86 -16.14 6.51 19.97
N HIS A 87 -16.74 7.61 20.46
CA HIS A 87 -15.99 8.73 20.98
C HIS A 87 -15.13 8.26 22.18
N PRO A 88 -13.83 8.59 22.24
CA PRO A 88 -12.92 8.04 23.24
C PRO A 88 -13.25 8.44 24.68
N THR A 89 -13.63 9.70 24.93
CA THR A 89 -13.84 10.21 26.30
C THR A 89 -15.19 10.90 26.58
N GLY A 90 -15.85 11.45 25.57
CA GLY A 90 -17.03 12.30 25.71
C GLY A 90 -18.38 11.59 25.66
N TRP A 91 -18.44 10.31 25.27
CA TRP A 91 -19.68 9.52 25.29
C TRP A 91 -19.42 8.10 25.75
N ARG A 92 -20.30 7.57 26.61
CA ARG A 92 -20.23 6.20 27.10
C ARG A 92 -21.47 5.42 26.66
N SER A 93 -21.40 4.76 25.51
CA SER A 93 -22.54 4.01 24.97
C SER A 93 -23.01 2.85 25.84
N THR A 94 -24.31 2.79 26.06
CA THR A 94 -24.99 1.65 26.67
C THR A 94 -24.99 0.44 25.72
N TYR A 95 -25.23 -0.75 26.27
CA TYR A 95 -25.40 -1.94 25.44
C TYR A 95 -26.57 -1.81 24.46
N THR A 96 -27.68 -1.23 24.91
CA THR A 96 -28.90 -1.06 24.13
C THR A 96 -28.67 -0.17 22.92
N GLU A 97 -27.98 0.96 23.06
CA GLU A 97 -27.61 1.84 21.94
C GLU A 97 -26.78 1.09 20.88
N LEU A 98 -25.75 0.36 21.33
CA LEU A 98 -24.86 -0.36 20.43
C LEU A 98 -25.57 -1.52 19.72
N ARG A 99 -26.44 -2.26 20.44
CA ARG A 99 -27.24 -3.34 19.88
C ARG A 99 -28.24 -2.81 18.84
N ASN A 100 -28.94 -1.72 19.16
CA ASN A 100 -29.92 -1.13 18.25
C ASN A 100 -29.24 -0.53 17.02
N TRP A 101 -28.06 0.08 17.18
CA TRP A 101 -27.24 0.51 16.04
C TRP A 101 -26.84 -0.67 15.16
N MET A 102 -26.38 -1.78 15.76
CA MET A 102 -26.04 -2.99 14.98
C MET A 102 -27.26 -3.58 14.26
N ALA A 103 -28.48 -3.41 14.78
CA ALA A 103 -29.67 -3.89 14.10
C ALA A 103 -29.98 -3.11 12.79
N LYS A 104 -29.69 -1.80 12.76
CA LYS A 104 -29.98 -0.92 11.60
C LYS A 104 -28.78 -0.73 10.66
N TYR A 105 -27.55 -0.80 11.19
CA TYR A 105 -26.34 -0.31 10.51
C TYR A 105 -25.20 -1.35 10.50
N ASN A 106 -25.51 -2.66 10.47
CA ASN A 106 -24.47 -3.70 10.49
C ASN A 106 -23.58 -3.73 9.23
N ASP A 107 -23.98 -3.06 8.16
CA ASP A 107 -23.27 -2.90 6.89
C ASP A 107 -22.28 -1.72 6.89
N HIS A 108 -22.33 -0.84 7.90
CA HIS A 108 -21.45 0.31 7.96
C HIS A 108 -20.00 -0.06 8.34
N PRO A 109 -18.99 0.71 7.89
CA PRO A 109 -17.57 0.59 8.26
C PRO A 109 -17.30 0.46 9.75
N SER A 110 -18.11 1.12 10.59
CA SER A 110 -17.93 1.15 12.03
C SER A 110 -18.49 -0.11 12.73
N ALA A 111 -19.22 -0.97 12.02
CA ALA A 111 -19.95 -2.10 12.58
C ALA A 111 -19.06 -3.11 13.31
N THR A 112 -17.87 -3.41 12.79
CA THR A 112 -16.92 -4.32 13.46
C THR A 112 -16.48 -3.76 14.83
N ARG A 113 -16.24 -2.46 14.94
CA ARG A 113 -15.83 -1.81 16.20
C ARG A 113 -17.00 -1.74 17.18
N ILE A 114 -18.18 -1.34 16.71
CA ILE A 114 -19.39 -1.24 17.52
C ILE A 114 -19.82 -2.62 18.03
N HIS A 115 -19.83 -3.64 17.18
CA HIS A 115 -20.11 -5.02 17.57
C HIS A 115 -19.17 -5.52 18.68
N ARG A 116 -17.86 -5.25 18.55
CA ARG A 116 -16.87 -5.62 19.57
C ARG A 116 -17.14 -4.90 20.90
N LEU A 117 -17.44 -3.61 20.85
CA LEU A 117 -17.80 -2.82 22.02
C LEU A 117 -19.09 -3.33 22.66
N ALA A 118 -20.10 -3.65 21.86
CA ALA A 118 -21.36 -4.22 22.30
C ALA A 118 -21.15 -5.56 23.03
N LYS A 119 -20.37 -6.48 22.47
CA LYS A 119 -20.03 -7.75 23.12
C LYS A 119 -19.34 -7.55 24.47
N LYS A 120 -18.43 -6.57 24.58
CA LYS A 120 -17.74 -6.26 25.85
C LYS A 120 -18.69 -5.69 26.92
N ARG A 121 -19.74 -4.97 26.50
CA ARG A 121 -20.69 -4.29 27.40
C ARG A 121 -22.01 -5.07 27.60
N ARG A 122 -22.12 -6.27 27.04
CA ARG A 122 -23.34 -7.06 27.06
C ARG A 122 -23.62 -7.60 28.48
N PRO A 123 -24.78 -7.29 29.09
CA PRO A 123 -25.23 -7.96 30.31
C PRO A 123 -25.53 -9.45 30.04
N ALA A 124 -25.37 -10.31 31.04
CA ALA A 124 -25.54 -11.77 30.88
C ALA A 124 -26.90 -12.16 30.25
N ASN A 125 -27.99 -11.49 30.65
CA ASN A 125 -29.37 -11.83 30.26
C ASN A 125 -29.80 -11.22 28.91
N TYR A 126 -28.90 -10.57 28.17
CA TYR A 126 -29.24 -9.92 26.90
C TYR A 126 -28.82 -10.76 25.69
N LYS A 127 -29.70 -10.82 24.67
CA LYS A 127 -29.40 -11.38 23.34
C LYS A 127 -28.16 -10.73 22.75
N HIS A 128 -27.36 -11.50 21.98
CA HIS A 128 -26.19 -10.99 21.28
C HIS A 128 -26.55 -9.91 20.24
N PRO A 129 -25.66 -8.92 20.00
CA PRO A 129 -25.86 -7.95 18.92
C PRO A 129 -25.71 -8.64 17.56
N GLN A 130 -26.41 -8.13 16.55
CA GLN A 130 -26.26 -8.60 15.16
C GLN A 130 -24.80 -8.51 14.72
N ALA A 131 -24.34 -9.49 13.94
CA ALA A 131 -22.97 -9.52 13.44
C ALA A 131 -22.79 -8.48 12.30
N PRO A 132 -21.60 -7.87 12.18
CA PRO A 132 -21.28 -6.98 11.07
C PRO A 132 -21.32 -7.72 9.73
N LYS A 133 -21.70 -7.01 8.66
CA LYS A 133 -21.59 -7.50 7.28
C LYS A 133 -20.13 -7.89 6.99
N LYS A 134 -19.95 -9.03 6.32
CA LYS A 134 -18.64 -9.51 5.87
C LYS A 134 -18.22 -8.78 4.58
N GLY A 135 -16.97 -8.97 4.15
CA GLY A 135 -16.51 -8.47 2.84
C GLY A 135 -15.81 -7.12 2.85
N TYR A 136 -15.41 -6.60 4.01
CA TYR A 136 -14.61 -5.38 4.08
C TYR A 136 -13.21 -5.57 3.46
N LEU A 137 -12.84 -4.71 2.52
CA LEU A 137 -11.50 -4.66 1.96
C LEU A 137 -10.48 -4.08 2.96
N ASN A 138 -9.77 -4.99 3.63
CA ASN A 138 -8.73 -4.66 4.59
C ASN A 138 -7.39 -4.32 3.92
N GLY A 139 -6.56 -3.58 4.66
CA GLY A 139 -5.19 -3.24 4.26
C GLY A 139 -5.08 -1.88 3.58
N TYR A 140 -3.85 -1.36 3.59
CA TYR A 140 -3.44 -0.15 2.90
C TYR A 140 -2.17 -0.48 2.10
N GLY A 141 -2.07 0.06 0.89
CA GLY A 141 -0.92 -0.10 0.01
C GLY A 141 -0.70 -1.47 -0.61
N ARG A 142 0.54 -1.69 -1.08
CA ARG A 142 0.95 -2.85 -1.89
C ARG A 142 0.46 -4.15 -1.24
N THR A 143 -0.29 -4.93 -2.00
CA THR A 143 -0.78 -6.28 -1.69
C THR A 143 0.36 -7.24 -1.38
N GLN A 144 1.44 -7.12 -2.14
CA GLN A 144 2.71 -7.74 -1.82
C GLN A 144 3.54 -6.79 -0.97
N SER A 145 3.72 -7.16 0.29
CA SER A 145 4.79 -6.61 1.09
C SER A 145 6.10 -7.11 0.50
N ASP A 146 6.78 -6.30 -0.32
CA ASP A 146 8.13 -6.55 -0.84
C ASP A 146 9.18 -6.78 0.28
N GLY A 147 8.78 -6.67 1.56
CA GLY A 147 9.57 -7.03 2.75
C GLY A 147 8.78 -7.67 3.89
N GLY A 148 7.58 -8.21 3.65
CA GLY A 148 6.82 -8.87 4.72
C GLY A 148 7.33 -10.27 5.00
N TYR A 149 7.42 -10.60 6.29
CA TYR A 149 7.75 -11.94 6.74
C TYR A 149 6.72 -12.95 6.23
N VAL A 150 7.19 -14.04 5.60
CA VAL A 150 6.32 -15.17 5.25
C VAL A 150 5.62 -15.69 6.51
N SER A 151 4.31 -15.91 6.43
CA SER A 151 3.53 -16.42 7.56
C SER A 151 3.97 -17.83 7.93
N ILE A 152 4.20 -18.06 9.23
CA ILE A 152 4.57 -19.37 9.77
C ILE A 152 3.60 -19.71 10.92
N PRO A 153 2.96 -20.89 10.93
CA PRO A 153 3.10 -21.95 9.94
C PRO A 153 2.50 -21.57 8.58
N MET A 154 3.10 -22.11 7.52
CA MET A 154 2.65 -21.92 6.13
C MET A 154 1.32 -22.61 5.85
N SER A 155 1.06 -23.74 6.51
CA SER A 155 -0.23 -24.44 6.50
C SER A 155 -0.59 -24.88 7.92
N ARG A 156 -1.89 -24.92 8.23
CA ARG A 156 -2.40 -25.45 9.51
C ARG A 156 -2.58 -26.96 9.50
N GLU A 157 -2.52 -27.59 8.34
CA GLU A 157 -2.76 -29.02 8.14
C GLU A 157 -1.56 -29.85 8.61
N ASN A 158 -1.85 -31.04 9.14
CA ASN A 158 -0.86 -32.05 9.55
C ASN A 158 0.24 -31.50 10.48
N ARG A 159 -0.11 -30.59 11.40
CA ARG A 159 0.83 -29.98 12.34
C ARG A 159 0.74 -30.59 13.73
N SER A 160 1.89 -30.99 14.27
CA SER A 160 2.02 -31.43 15.67
C SER A 160 1.64 -30.33 16.66
N SER A 161 1.95 -29.06 16.39
CA SER A 161 1.46 -27.93 17.18
C SER A 161 1.57 -26.59 16.43
N VAL A 162 0.42 -26.08 15.96
CA VAL A 162 0.33 -24.78 15.27
C VAL A 162 0.79 -23.61 16.16
N SER A 163 0.45 -23.64 17.46
CA SER A 163 0.81 -22.58 18.40
C SER A 163 2.32 -22.55 18.67
N LYS A 164 2.97 -23.71 18.80
CA LYS A 164 4.41 -23.81 19.00
C LYS A 164 5.18 -23.36 17.76
N THR A 165 4.77 -23.77 16.56
CA THR A 165 5.35 -23.30 15.28
C THR A 165 5.29 -21.78 15.17
N ARG A 166 4.13 -21.16 15.47
CA ARG A 166 4.01 -19.69 15.52
C ARG A 166 4.94 -19.05 16.55
N ALA A 167 5.07 -19.68 17.72
CA ALA A 167 5.93 -19.16 18.78
C ALA A 167 7.40 -19.14 18.39
N ILE A 168 7.90 -20.22 17.80
CA ILE A 168 9.29 -20.33 17.32
C ILE A 168 9.58 -19.22 16.29
N ALA A 169 8.73 -19.08 15.27
CA ALA A 169 8.92 -18.04 14.26
C ALA A 169 8.90 -16.62 14.85
N ARG A 170 7.98 -16.36 15.79
CA ARG A 170 7.90 -15.08 16.51
C ARG A 170 9.17 -14.81 17.32
N ASP A 171 9.70 -15.82 17.99
CA ASP A 171 10.87 -15.71 18.85
C ASP A 171 12.15 -15.46 18.03
N VAL A 172 12.34 -16.19 16.92
CA VAL A 172 13.44 -15.92 15.96
C VAL A 172 13.38 -14.47 15.47
N ARG A 173 12.22 -14.03 14.98
CA ARG A 173 12.04 -12.66 14.45
C ARG A 173 12.20 -11.60 15.53
N ARG A 174 11.81 -11.89 16.76
CA ARG A 174 12.05 -11.01 17.92
C ARG A 174 13.53 -10.86 18.20
N LYS A 175 14.33 -11.94 18.14
CA LYS A 175 15.79 -11.87 18.31
C LYS A 175 16.46 -11.04 17.22
N ILE A 176 16.01 -11.15 15.97
CA ILE A 176 16.50 -10.31 14.87
C ILE A 176 16.19 -8.84 15.11
N ARG A 177 14.92 -8.51 15.43
CA ARG A 177 14.51 -7.12 15.72
C ARG A 177 15.23 -6.51 16.91
N SER A 178 15.64 -7.32 17.89
CA SER A 178 16.43 -6.85 19.04
C SER A 178 17.94 -6.78 18.77
N GLY A 179 18.37 -6.89 17.51
CA GLY A 179 19.79 -6.82 17.14
C GLY A 179 20.63 -8.04 17.47
N PHE A 180 20.00 -9.19 17.70
CA PHE A 180 20.70 -10.44 18.03
C PHE A 180 20.32 -11.61 17.10
N PRO A 181 20.68 -11.58 15.80
CA PRO A 181 20.41 -12.68 14.86
C PRO A 181 20.96 -14.04 15.30
N THR A 182 22.10 -14.05 16.01
CA THR A 182 22.69 -15.27 16.60
C THR A 182 21.74 -15.97 17.58
N GLY A 183 20.89 -15.22 18.29
CA GLY A 183 19.83 -15.81 19.11
C GLY A 183 18.81 -16.60 18.29
N GLY A 184 18.47 -16.11 17.09
CA GLY A 184 17.63 -16.84 16.14
C GLY A 184 18.28 -18.14 15.68
N VAL A 185 19.58 -18.13 15.39
CA VAL A 185 20.34 -19.34 15.05
C VAL A 185 20.28 -20.37 16.19
N LYS A 186 20.47 -19.94 17.45
CA LYS A 186 20.38 -20.82 18.63
C LYS A 186 19.00 -21.46 18.76
N ILE A 187 17.93 -20.69 18.52
CA ILE A 187 16.55 -21.22 18.54
C ILE A 187 16.37 -22.33 17.49
N LEU A 188 16.88 -22.13 16.26
CA LEU A 188 16.77 -23.12 15.19
C LEU A 188 17.71 -24.32 15.36
N ALA A 189 18.82 -24.16 16.08
CA ALA A 189 19.76 -25.24 16.38
C ALA A 189 19.16 -26.29 17.33
N ASP A 190 18.26 -25.88 18.23
CA ASP A 190 17.56 -26.78 19.15
C ASP A 190 16.59 -27.71 18.40
N LYS A 191 16.84 -29.03 18.51
CA LYS A 191 16.01 -30.09 17.91
C LYS A 191 14.56 -30.04 18.43
N ASN A 192 14.35 -29.64 19.69
CA ASN A 192 13.02 -29.55 20.29
C ASN A 192 12.16 -28.43 19.68
N ASN A 193 12.79 -27.39 19.13
CA ASN A 193 12.10 -26.37 18.36
C ASN A 193 11.98 -26.80 16.89
N ARG A 194 13.09 -27.26 16.29
CA ARG A 194 13.15 -27.58 14.86
C ARG A 194 12.14 -28.67 14.44
N ARG A 195 11.81 -29.64 15.31
CA ARG A 195 10.79 -30.67 15.03
C ARG A 195 9.38 -30.14 14.73
N TYR A 196 9.09 -28.88 15.05
CA TYR A 196 7.79 -28.22 14.76
C TYR A 196 7.78 -27.43 13.45
N LEU A 197 8.91 -27.36 12.75
CA LEU A 197 9.07 -26.62 11.49
C LEU A 197 9.20 -27.61 10.33
N THR A 198 8.62 -27.27 9.18
CA THR A 198 9.04 -27.91 7.93
C THR A 198 10.41 -27.38 7.50
N LYS A 199 11.09 -28.09 6.59
CA LYS A 199 12.35 -27.61 5.99
C LYS A 199 12.17 -26.24 5.31
N GLN A 200 11.04 -26.01 4.65
CA GLN A 200 10.71 -24.72 4.02
C GLN A 200 10.53 -23.59 5.05
N GLU A 201 9.85 -23.86 6.17
CA GLU A 201 9.68 -22.87 7.24
C GLU A 201 11.01 -22.54 7.93
N GLU A 202 11.86 -23.55 8.14
CA GLU A 202 13.22 -23.33 8.62
C GLU A 202 14.05 -22.51 7.63
N ALA A 203 13.98 -22.82 6.33
CA ALA A 203 14.67 -22.08 5.29
C ALA A 203 14.26 -20.59 5.29
N VAL A 204 12.96 -20.30 5.35
CA VAL A 204 12.45 -18.93 5.49
C VAL A 204 13.00 -18.23 6.73
N LEU A 205 13.00 -18.90 7.89
CA LEU A 205 13.56 -18.31 9.11
C LEU A 205 15.07 -18.10 9.01
N ARG A 206 15.79 -18.93 8.25
CA ARG A 206 17.21 -18.72 7.96
C ARG A 206 17.45 -17.53 7.03
N VAL A 207 16.59 -17.30 6.05
CA VAL A 207 16.60 -16.05 5.25
C VAL A 207 16.39 -14.83 6.15
N ASP A 208 15.42 -14.89 7.07
CA ASP A 208 15.17 -13.81 8.04
C ASP A 208 16.42 -13.52 8.88
N ILE A 209 17.10 -14.57 9.36
CA ILE A 209 18.36 -14.47 10.13
C ILE A 209 19.51 -13.94 9.26
N ALA A 210 19.65 -14.44 8.03
CA ALA A 210 20.68 -14.02 7.08
C ALA A 210 20.57 -12.52 6.79
N HIS A 211 19.35 -12.04 6.54
CA HIS A 211 19.06 -10.63 6.37
C HIS A 211 19.43 -9.83 7.63
N GLY A 212 19.09 -10.35 8.81
CA GLY A 212 19.51 -9.77 10.08
C GLY A 212 21.03 -9.60 10.17
N TYR A 213 21.80 -10.65 9.88
CA TYR A 213 23.27 -10.56 9.87
C TYR A 213 23.80 -9.53 8.86
N PHE A 214 23.25 -9.51 7.65
CA PHE A 214 23.62 -8.53 6.63
C PHE A 214 23.39 -7.09 7.09
N ILE A 215 22.24 -6.78 7.72
CA ILE A 215 21.97 -5.44 8.26
C ILE A 215 23.04 -5.01 9.26
N TYR A 216 23.56 -5.92 10.08
CA TYR A 216 24.59 -5.64 11.08
C TYR A 216 26.03 -5.80 10.56
N GLY A 217 26.25 -5.82 9.23
CA GLY A 217 27.58 -5.89 8.64
C GLY A 217 28.28 -7.26 8.77
N LYS A 218 27.57 -8.30 9.19
CA LYS A 218 28.13 -9.65 9.39
C LYS A 218 27.96 -10.51 8.15
N ASP A 219 28.70 -10.17 7.11
CA ASP A 219 28.53 -10.74 5.76
C ASP A 219 28.79 -12.25 5.70
N LYS A 220 29.86 -12.74 6.35
CA LYS A 220 30.18 -14.17 6.39
C LYS A 220 29.04 -15.00 6.97
N GLU A 221 28.43 -14.52 8.06
CA GLU A 221 27.29 -15.16 8.71
C GLU A 221 26.01 -15.03 7.89
N ALA A 222 25.82 -13.91 7.19
CA ALA A 222 24.70 -13.71 6.28
C ALA A 222 24.74 -14.73 5.14
N ILE A 223 25.87 -14.83 4.44
CA ILE A 223 26.10 -15.80 3.35
C ILE A 223 25.85 -17.22 3.86
N LYS A 224 26.46 -17.60 4.98
CA LYS A 224 26.32 -18.93 5.58
C LYS A 224 24.86 -19.30 5.89
N GLN A 225 24.04 -18.36 6.37
CA GLN A 225 22.63 -18.64 6.65
C GLN A 225 21.77 -18.67 5.38
N ALA A 226 22.09 -17.84 4.39
CA ALA A 226 21.43 -17.85 3.08
C ALA A 226 21.69 -19.17 2.34
N GLU A 227 22.93 -19.65 2.30
CA GLU A 227 23.28 -20.96 1.71
C GLU A 227 22.55 -22.12 2.40
N LYS A 228 22.48 -22.11 3.74
CA LYS A 228 21.69 -23.10 4.49
C LYS A 228 20.21 -23.05 4.15
N ALA A 229 19.66 -21.87 3.88
CA ALA A 229 18.27 -21.76 3.45
C ALA A 229 18.07 -22.40 2.07
N LEU A 230 18.96 -22.11 1.11
CA LEU A 230 18.95 -22.69 -0.24
C LEU A 230 19.13 -24.22 -0.24
N GLN A 231 19.91 -24.76 0.69
CA GLN A 231 20.04 -26.21 0.87
C GLN A 231 18.78 -26.86 1.43
N LEU A 232 18.01 -26.15 2.26
CA LEU A 232 16.80 -26.67 2.91
C LEU A 232 15.56 -26.57 2.02
N ALA A 233 15.50 -25.55 1.17
CA ALA A 233 14.39 -25.31 0.25
C ALA A 233 14.92 -24.75 -1.06
N GLY A 234 14.32 -25.18 -2.17
CA GLY A 234 14.68 -24.70 -3.50
C GLY A 234 14.53 -23.18 -3.65
N ALA A 235 15.22 -22.66 -4.66
CA ALA A 235 15.31 -21.23 -4.95
C ALA A 235 13.95 -20.53 -5.05
N ASP A 236 12.93 -21.19 -5.60
CA ASP A 236 11.59 -20.61 -5.75
C ASP A 236 10.90 -20.32 -4.41
N ILE A 237 11.27 -21.03 -3.35
CA ILE A 237 10.71 -20.85 -2.01
C ILE A 237 11.42 -19.71 -1.27
N VAL A 238 12.73 -19.57 -1.47
CA VAL A 238 13.60 -18.63 -0.75
C VAL A 238 14.47 -17.78 -1.69
N PRO A 239 13.91 -17.10 -2.71
CA PRO A 239 14.70 -16.38 -3.71
C PRO A 239 15.54 -15.26 -3.08
N ARG A 240 15.05 -14.67 -1.97
CA ARG A 240 15.77 -13.64 -1.21
C ARG A 240 17.11 -14.14 -0.62
N ALA A 241 17.29 -15.45 -0.47
CA ALA A 241 18.57 -16.00 -0.03
C ALA A 241 19.69 -15.65 -1.03
N TYR A 242 19.44 -15.76 -2.34
CA TYR A 242 20.41 -15.35 -3.36
C TYR A 242 20.73 -13.87 -3.29
N TRP A 243 19.71 -13.03 -3.12
CA TRP A 243 19.91 -11.59 -2.97
C TRP A 243 20.85 -11.28 -1.80
N ILE A 244 20.55 -11.84 -0.61
CA ILE A 244 21.35 -11.59 0.60
C ILE A 244 22.77 -12.13 0.45
N ALA A 245 22.93 -13.35 -0.08
CA ALA A 245 24.25 -13.93 -0.30
C ALA A 245 25.04 -13.10 -1.31
N GLY A 246 24.41 -12.69 -2.42
CA GLY A 246 25.01 -11.88 -3.47
C GLY A 246 25.49 -10.51 -2.97
N ILE A 247 24.63 -9.73 -2.31
CA ILE A 247 25.01 -8.40 -1.80
C ILE A 247 26.04 -8.47 -0.67
N ALA A 248 25.99 -9.51 0.18
CA ALA A 248 26.97 -9.72 1.23
C ALA A 248 28.33 -10.11 0.64
N SER A 249 28.36 -11.01 -0.35
CA SER A 249 29.56 -11.39 -1.10
C SER A 249 30.16 -10.16 -1.81
N TRP A 250 29.34 -9.35 -2.47
CA TRP A 250 29.77 -8.12 -3.11
C TRP A 250 30.42 -7.15 -2.11
N ARG A 251 29.75 -6.87 -0.99
CA ARG A 251 30.24 -5.95 0.05
C ARG A 251 31.56 -6.43 0.67
N SER A 252 31.73 -7.74 0.81
CA SER A 252 32.96 -8.37 1.30
C SER A 252 34.04 -8.57 0.23
N GLY A 253 33.85 -8.07 -0.99
CA GLY A 253 34.84 -8.13 -2.08
C GLY A 253 34.89 -9.46 -2.86
N HIS A 254 34.02 -10.42 -2.55
CA HIS A 254 33.93 -11.71 -3.24
C HIS A 254 33.05 -11.59 -4.49
N ILE A 255 33.53 -10.86 -5.49
CA ILE A 255 32.75 -10.48 -6.68
C ILE A 255 32.29 -11.70 -7.50
N GLU A 256 33.15 -12.69 -7.71
CA GLU A 256 32.78 -13.91 -8.45
C GLU A 256 31.62 -14.66 -7.78
N GLN A 257 31.67 -14.80 -6.46
CA GLN A 257 30.60 -15.41 -5.69
C GLN A 257 29.33 -14.57 -5.75
N ALA A 258 29.46 -13.24 -5.67
CA ALA A 258 28.32 -12.34 -5.82
C ALA A 258 27.65 -12.50 -7.19
N SER A 259 28.45 -12.60 -8.25
CA SER A 259 27.99 -12.81 -9.63
C SER A 259 27.11 -14.05 -9.72
N VAL A 260 27.59 -15.19 -9.23
CA VAL A 260 26.84 -16.46 -9.27
C VAL A 260 25.46 -16.31 -8.62
N TYR A 261 25.38 -15.75 -7.41
CA TYR A 261 24.09 -15.60 -6.73
C TYR A 261 23.16 -14.62 -7.45
N MET A 262 23.67 -13.53 -8.02
CA MET A 262 22.84 -12.54 -8.71
C MET A 262 22.28 -13.08 -10.03
N HIS A 263 23.09 -13.82 -10.80
CA HIS A 263 22.63 -14.52 -11.99
C HIS A 263 21.55 -15.55 -11.64
N MET A 264 21.82 -16.39 -10.63
CA MET A 264 20.85 -17.38 -10.15
C MET A 264 19.54 -16.75 -9.69
N LEU A 265 19.56 -15.56 -9.07
CA LEU A 265 18.35 -14.82 -8.73
C LEU A 265 17.65 -14.23 -9.95
N ALA A 266 18.41 -13.64 -10.86
CA ALA A 266 17.88 -13.01 -12.06
C ALA A 266 17.15 -14.04 -12.92
N ASP A 267 17.65 -15.26 -13.01
CA ASP A 267 17.13 -16.32 -13.89
C ASP A 267 16.04 -17.20 -13.30
N LEU A 268 15.52 -16.86 -12.12
CA LEU A 268 14.32 -17.50 -11.60
C LEU A 268 13.08 -17.03 -12.37
N ASP A 269 12.32 -17.99 -12.92
CA ASP A 269 11.12 -17.71 -13.71
C ASP A 269 9.96 -17.11 -12.89
N ASN A 270 9.88 -17.42 -11.59
CA ASN A 270 8.69 -17.20 -10.77
C ASN A 270 8.94 -16.35 -9.51
N VAL A 271 9.77 -15.29 -9.62
CA VAL A 271 9.98 -14.35 -8.52
C VAL A 271 8.79 -13.42 -8.38
N LYS A 272 7.91 -13.68 -7.40
CA LYS A 272 6.71 -12.87 -7.14
C LYS A 272 6.99 -11.38 -6.92
N SER A 273 8.10 -11.05 -6.26
CA SER A 273 8.49 -9.66 -5.98
C SER A 273 9.28 -9.09 -7.16
N HIS A 274 8.66 -8.17 -7.90
CA HIS A 274 9.32 -7.42 -8.97
C HIS A 274 10.57 -6.68 -8.48
N SER A 275 10.52 -6.14 -7.26
CA SER A 275 11.68 -5.47 -6.66
C SER A 275 12.86 -6.43 -6.46
N LEU A 276 12.61 -7.69 -6.11
CA LEU A 276 13.65 -8.68 -5.92
C LEU A 276 14.20 -9.20 -7.27
N ALA A 277 13.31 -9.43 -8.24
CA ALA A 277 13.66 -9.84 -9.60
C ALA A 277 14.56 -8.78 -10.27
N SER A 278 14.14 -7.52 -10.24
CA SER A 278 14.90 -6.40 -10.77
C SER A 278 16.25 -6.22 -10.07
N ALA A 279 16.29 -6.40 -8.75
CA ALA A 279 17.53 -6.32 -7.98
C ALA A 279 18.55 -7.38 -8.41
N GLY A 280 18.13 -8.64 -8.56
CA GLY A 280 19.00 -9.71 -9.04
C GLY A 280 19.58 -9.40 -10.41
N ALA A 281 18.73 -9.01 -11.37
CA ALA A 281 19.14 -8.67 -12.72
C ALA A 281 20.09 -7.45 -12.75
N TYR A 282 19.79 -6.37 -12.03
CA TYR A 282 20.66 -5.19 -11.99
C TYR A 282 22.05 -5.53 -11.46
N TRP A 283 22.14 -6.29 -10.37
CA TRP A 283 23.43 -6.65 -9.79
C TRP A 283 24.18 -7.73 -10.56
N ALA A 284 23.49 -8.61 -11.30
CA ALA A 284 24.11 -9.50 -12.28
C ALA A 284 24.80 -8.68 -13.38
N SER A 285 24.10 -7.69 -13.93
CA SER A 285 24.69 -6.75 -14.91
C SER A 285 25.93 -6.04 -14.36
N ARG A 286 25.87 -5.56 -13.11
CA ARG A 286 27.03 -4.91 -12.46
C ARG A 286 28.22 -5.84 -12.30
N ALA A 287 27.99 -7.13 -12.04
CA ALA A 287 29.04 -8.13 -11.95
C ALA A 287 29.65 -8.42 -13.34
N ASP A 288 28.82 -8.59 -14.37
CA ASP A 288 29.26 -8.82 -15.74
C ASP A 288 30.09 -7.67 -16.29
N LEU A 289 29.65 -6.43 -16.07
CA LEU A 289 30.39 -5.25 -16.50
C LEU A 289 31.79 -5.21 -15.86
N ARG A 290 31.89 -5.60 -14.58
CA ARG A 290 33.16 -5.66 -13.87
C ARG A 290 34.07 -6.80 -14.37
N ALA A 291 33.47 -7.89 -14.85
CA ALA A 291 34.18 -9.01 -15.47
C ALA A 291 34.56 -8.75 -16.95
N GLY A 292 34.15 -7.62 -17.54
CA GLY A 292 34.37 -7.29 -18.95
C GLY A 292 33.33 -7.90 -19.92
N ASN A 293 32.27 -8.51 -19.39
CA ASN A 293 31.22 -9.18 -20.17
C ASN A 293 30.11 -8.18 -20.55
N ALA A 294 30.44 -7.19 -21.39
CA ALA A 294 29.52 -6.10 -21.73
C ALA A 294 28.16 -6.56 -22.30
N ASN A 295 28.16 -7.54 -23.20
CA ASN A 295 26.93 -8.06 -23.81
C ASN A 295 25.99 -8.67 -22.76
N GLN A 296 26.52 -9.52 -21.88
CA GLN A 296 25.75 -10.14 -20.81
C GLN A 296 25.22 -9.10 -19.82
N SER A 297 26.05 -8.08 -19.51
CA SER A 297 25.62 -6.94 -18.70
C SER A 297 24.41 -6.25 -19.30
N ILE A 298 24.41 -5.94 -20.60
CA ILE A 298 23.27 -5.29 -21.27
C ILE A 298 22.02 -6.18 -21.23
N THR A 299 22.17 -7.50 -21.36
CA THR A 299 21.05 -8.45 -21.25
C THR A 299 20.37 -8.36 -19.88
N TYR A 300 21.14 -8.43 -18.79
CA TYR A 300 20.57 -8.36 -17.44
C TYR A 300 20.08 -6.94 -17.08
N LEU A 301 20.74 -5.91 -17.58
CA LEU A 301 20.28 -4.53 -17.40
C LEU A 301 18.92 -4.32 -18.07
N THR A 302 18.75 -4.82 -19.30
CA THR A 302 17.46 -4.81 -20.00
C THR A 302 16.40 -5.61 -19.24
N LYS A 303 16.76 -6.73 -18.63
CA LYS A 303 15.86 -7.53 -17.79
C LYS A 303 15.41 -6.77 -16.54
N ALA A 304 16.32 -6.04 -15.88
CA ALA A 304 15.98 -5.19 -14.73
C ALA A 304 15.07 -4.03 -15.11
N ALA A 305 15.33 -3.38 -16.27
CA ALA A 305 14.60 -2.23 -16.78
C ALA A 305 13.12 -2.52 -17.09
N ARG A 306 12.73 -3.78 -17.30
CA ARG A 306 11.32 -4.19 -17.45
C ARG A 306 10.47 -3.89 -16.22
N TYR A 307 11.08 -3.75 -15.05
CA TYR A 307 10.41 -3.44 -13.78
C TYR A 307 10.53 -1.96 -13.42
N GLN A 308 10.00 -1.09 -14.27
CA GLN A 308 10.15 0.38 -14.19
C GLN A 308 9.62 1.01 -12.89
N ASP A 309 8.78 0.30 -12.13
CA ASP A 309 8.22 0.74 -10.85
C ASP A 309 9.05 0.34 -9.63
N THR A 310 10.27 -0.15 -9.88
CA THR A 310 11.24 -0.58 -8.86
C THR A 310 12.50 0.28 -8.92
N PHE A 311 13.16 0.45 -7.78
CA PHE A 311 14.41 1.22 -7.69
C PHE A 311 15.48 0.75 -8.69
N TYR A 312 15.72 -0.56 -8.76
CA TYR A 312 16.72 -1.12 -9.66
C TYR A 312 16.30 -1.11 -11.13
N GLY A 313 15.00 -1.16 -11.41
CA GLY A 313 14.50 -1.02 -12.79
C GLY A 313 14.68 0.39 -13.31
N MET A 314 14.44 1.41 -12.48
CA MET A 314 14.71 2.80 -12.84
C MET A 314 16.21 3.03 -13.09
N LEU A 315 17.07 2.54 -12.19
CA LEU A 315 18.52 2.64 -12.39
C LEU A 315 19.00 1.91 -13.65
N ALA A 316 18.37 0.78 -13.99
CA ALA A 316 18.71 0.03 -15.19
C ALA A 316 18.29 0.75 -16.47
N ALA A 317 17.08 1.29 -16.51
CA ALA A 317 16.58 2.06 -17.64
C ALA A 317 17.41 3.33 -17.87
N GLU A 318 17.76 4.06 -16.80
CA GLU A 318 18.67 5.20 -16.86
C GLU A 318 20.04 4.81 -17.43
N ALA A 319 20.63 3.71 -16.94
CA ALA A 319 21.92 3.23 -17.43
C ALA A 319 21.88 2.75 -18.90
N LEU A 320 20.71 2.40 -19.42
CA LEU A 320 20.50 2.07 -20.83
C LEU A 320 20.19 3.31 -21.70
N GLY A 321 20.07 4.50 -21.11
CA GLY A 321 19.64 5.71 -21.80
C GLY A 321 18.19 5.64 -22.30
N GLN A 322 17.34 4.88 -21.60
CA GLN A 322 15.91 4.76 -21.94
C GLN A 322 15.12 5.89 -21.28
N ASP A 323 14.33 6.60 -22.08
CA ASP A 323 13.33 7.53 -21.55
C ASP A 323 12.22 6.73 -20.85
N ILE A 324 12.11 6.87 -19.52
CA ILE A 324 11.05 6.23 -18.74
C ILE A 324 9.82 7.11 -18.75
N THR A 325 8.88 6.85 -19.65
CA THR A 325 7.56 7.48 -19.62
C THR A 325 6.60 6.63 -18.79
N LEU A 326 6.30 7.08 -17.57
CA LEU A 326 5.26 6.45 -16.73
C LEU A 326 3.88 6.96 -17.16
N ASP A 327 2.97 6.04 -17.44
CA ASP A 327 1.58 6.36 -17.76
C ASP A 327 0.73 6.44 -16.48
N PHE A 328 0.38 7.67 -16.10
CA PHE A 328 -0.49 7.95 -14.95
C PHE A 328 -1.98 7.98 -15.32
N SER A 329 -2.35 7.60 -16.54
CA SER A 329 -3.74 7.54 -16.95
C SER A 329 -4.54 6.57 -16.07
N LEU A 330 -5.77 6.99 -15.77
CA LEU A 330 -6.76 6.19 -15.05
C LEU A 330 -7.79 5.65 -16.05
N PRO A 331 -8.37 4.47 -15.79
CA PRO A 331 -9.47 3.98 -16.60
C PRO A 331 -10.65 4.95 -16.49
N GLN A 332 -11.36 5.16 -17.61
CA GLN A 332 -12.55 6.00 -17.61
C GLN A 332 -13.64 5.44 -16.67
N ILE A 333 -14.29 6.35 -15.96
CA ILE A 333 -15.44 6.05 -15.12
C ILE A 333 -16.69 6.33 -15.95
N ASP A 334 -17.43 5.29 -16.31
CA ASP A 334 -18.68 5.45 -17.05
C ASP A 334 -19.88 5.74 -16.14
N GLN A 335 -20.91 6.33 -16.74
CA GLN A 335 -22.14 6.70 -16.03
C GLN A 335 -22.90 5.48 -15.53
N ASP A 336 -22.78 4.32 -16.18
CA ASP A 336 -23.43 3.08 -15.76
C ASP A 336 -22.88 2.59 -14.42
N TYR A 337 -21.58 2.65 -14.22
CA TYR A 337 -20.94 2.37 -12.94
C TYR A 337 -21.40 3.33 -11.84
N ILE A 338 -21.46 4.63 -12.14
CA ILE A 338 -21.95 5.65 -11.19
C ILE A 338 -23.42 5.39 -10.84
N ASN A 339 -24.26 5.08 -11.82
CA ASN A 339 -25.68 4.75 -11.64
C ASN A 339 -25.86 3.49 -10.79
N TRP A 340 -25.06 2.45 -11.04
CA TRP A 340 -25.06 1.24 -10.23
C TRP A 340 -24.67 1.55 -8.78
N LEU A 341 -23.60 2.31 -8.56
CA LEU A 341 -23.14 2.69 -7.23
C LEU A 341 -24.21 3.49 -6.48
N ASN A 342 -24.93 4.38 -7.18
CA ASN A 342 -26.01 5.18 -6.62
C ASN A 342 -27.28 4.38 -6.26
N ARG A 343 -27.42 3.13 -6.73
CA ARG A 343 -28.53 2.24 -6.37
C ARG A 343 -28.25 1.44 -5.09
N ILE A 344 -27.00 1.40 -4.63
CA ILE A 344 -26.59 0.62 -3.47
C ILE A 344 -26.49 1.55 -2.25
N PRO A 345 -27.02 1.16 -1.07
CA PRO A 345 -26.96 2.01 0.12
C PRO A 345 -25.55 2.48 0.49
N GLY A 346 -24.54 1.61 0.38
CA GLY A 346 -23.14 1.97 0.63
C GLY A 346 -22.60 3.01 -0.35
N GLY A 347 -23.02 2.97 -1.62
CA GLY A 347 -22.61 3.94 -2.63
C GLY A 347 -23.28 5.30 -2.45
N GLN A 348 -24.59 5.31 -2.16
CA GLN A 348 -25.31 6.54 -1.79
C GLN A 348 -24.66 7.23 -0.59
N ARG A 349 -24.32 6.46 0.45
CA ARG A 349 -23.59 6.99 1.62
C ARG A 349 -22.21 7.49 1.24
N ALA A 350 -21.48 6.82 0.35
CA ALA A 350 -20.18 7.28 -0.11
C ALA A 350 -20.27 8.64 -0.82
N PHE A 351 -21.26 8.82 -1.71
CA PHE A 351 -21.51 10.11 -2.36
C PHE A 351 -21.92 11.19 -1.36
N ALA A 352 -22.84 10.90 -0.44
CA ALA A 352 -23.20 11.82 0.63
C ALA A 352 -21.99 12.21 1.52
N LEU A 353 -21.10 11.26 1.81
CA LEU A 353 -19.88 11.51 2.57
C LEU A 353 -18.87 12.37 1.80
N LEU A 354 -18.79 12.22 0.48
CA LEU A 354 -18.00 13.12 -0.37
C LEU A 354 -18.55 14.55 -0.36
N GLN A 355 -19.88 14.72 -0.46
CA GLN A 355 -20.53 16.03 -0.41
C GLN A 355 -20.21 16.80 0.89
N VAL A 356 -20.15 16.10 2.03
CA VAL A 356 -19.82 16.72 3.33
C VAL A 356 -18.32 16.86 3.59
N GLY A 357 -17.45 16.38 2.70
CA GLY A 357 -15.99 16.43 2.84
C GLY A 357 -15.37 15.32 3.70
N GLU A 358 -16.12 14.26 4.03
CA GLU A 358 -15.65 13.12 4.84
C GLU A 358 -15.02 12.01 3.97
N THR A 359 -14.03 12.35 3.14
CA THR A 359 -13.40 11.46 2.14
C THR A 359 -12.88 10.15 2.73
N HIS A 360 -12.28 10.18 3.93
CA HIS A 360 -11.85 8.98 4.64
C HIS A 360 -13.02 8.04 4.94
N HIS A 361 -14.19 8.56 5.31
CA HIS A 361 -15.35 7.73 5.60
C HIS A 361 -16.03 7.22 4.33
N ALA A 362 -16.09 8.04 3.28
CA ALA A 362 -16.55 7.62 1.95
C ALA A 362 -15.72 6.42 1.43
N SER A 363 -14.39 6.52 1.52
CA SER A 363 -13.45 5.43 1.22
C SER A 363 -13.80 4.14 1.95
N ARG A 364 -14.20 4.24 3.22
CA ARG A 364 -14.53 3.06 4.02
C ARG A 364 -15.86 2.43 3.62
N GLU A 365 -16.86 3.20 3.20
CA GLU A 365 -18.10 2.65 2.65
C GLU A 365 -17.81 1.86 1.36
N LEU A 366 -17.01 2.44 0.44
CA LEU A 366 -16.65 1.77 -0.82
C LEU A 366 -15.83 0.49 -0.63
N ARG A 367 -15.01 0.41 0.43
CA ARG A 367 -14.28 -0.83 0.78
C ARG A 367 -15.19 -2.02 1.07
N TYR A 368 -16.43 -1.81 1.53
CA TYR A 368 -17.38 -2.90 1.72
C TYR A 368 -17.99 -3.41 0.43
N LEU A 369 -17.96 -2.58 -0.63
CA LEU A 369 -18.50 -2.91 -1.93
C LEU A 369 -17.49 -3.62 -2.82
N TRP A 370 -16.21 -3.71 -2.44
CA TRP A 370 -15.16 -4.32 -3.27
C TRP A 370 -15.53 -5.69 -3.86
N ASN A 371 -16.09 -6.58 -3.05
CA ASN A 371 -16.49 -7.92 -3.49
C ASN A 371 -17.79 -7.94 -4.29
N GLU A 372 -18.54 -6.84 -4.31
CA GLU A 372 -19.78 -6.67 -5.08
C GLU A 372 -19.50 -6.09 -6.48
N HIS A 373 -18.31 -5.52 -6.70
CA HIS A 373 -17.89 -5.02 -8.02
C HIS A 373 -17.58 -6.19 -8.96
N SER A 374 -17.99 -6.04 -10.23
CA SER A 374 -17.50 -6.88 -11.31
C SER A 374 -15.98 -6.68 -11.48
N GLU A 375 -15.32 -7.61 -12.17
CA GLU A 375 -13.88 -7.49 -12.46
C GLU A 375 -13.55 -6.19 -13.21
N GLN A 376 -14.41 -5.78 -14.14
CA GLN A 376 -14.27 -4.54 -14.90
C GLN A 376 -14.48 -3.29 -14.03
N ASP A 377 -15.44 -3.33 -13.11
CA ASP A 377 -15.75 -2.18 -12.25
C ASP A 377 -14.73 -1.96 -11.13
N ARG A 378 -13.90 -2.95 -10.79
CA ARG A 378 -12.81 -2.77 -9.81
C ARG A 378 -11.79 -1.72 -10.26
N ASN A 379 -11.52 -1.65 -11.57
CA ASN A 379 -10.68 -0.62 -12.17
C ASN A 379 -11.33 0.77 -12.04
N LYS A 380 -12.65 0.86 -12.26
CA LYS A 380 -13.40 2.12 -12.11
C LYS A 380 -13.47 2.59 -10.66
N LEU A 381 -13.60 1.67 -9.71
CA LEU A 381 -13.50 1.99 -8.28
C LEU A 381 -12.13 2.57 -7.91
N MET A 382 -11.06 2.01 -8.47
CA MET A 382 -9.70 2.56 -8.29
C MET A 382 -9.60 3.98 -8.86
N ALA A 383 -10.09 4.21 -10.07
CA ALA A 383 -10.13 5.54 -10.68
C ALA A 383 -10.94 6.53 -9.83
N LEU A 384 -12.17 6.15 -9.44
CA LEU A 384 -13.02 6.97 -8.59
C LEU A 384 -12.32 7.33 -7.29
N ALA A 385 -11.64 6.37 -6.65
CA ALA A 385 -10.90 6.60 -5.43
C ALA A 385 -9.71 7.56 -5.63
N ALA A 386 -9.02 7.49 -6.76
CA ALA A 386 -7.90 8.38 -7.07
C ALA A 386 -8.41 9.82 -7.33
N GLU A 387 -9.43 9.97 -8.17
CA GLU A 387 -10.03 11.26 -8.54
C GLU A 387 -10.71 11.96 -7.35
N THR A 388 -11.22 11.21 -6.38
CA THR A 388 -11.89 11.75 -5.18
C THR A 388 -10.98 11.82 -3.95
N HIS A 389 -9.65 11.76 -4.13
CA HIS A 389 -8.64 11.88 -3.07
C HIS A 389 -8.73 10.81 -1.97
N MET A 390 -9.25 9.62 -2.28
CA MET A 390 -9.25 8.45 -1.39
C MET A 390 -7.96 7.64 -1.51
N ALA A 391 -6.81 8.27 -1.33
CA ALA A 391 -5.48 7.71 -1.62
C ALA A 391 -5.26 6.29 -1.06
N GLY A 392 -5.68 6.02 0.17
CA GLY A 392 -5.52 4.69 0.77
C GLY A 392 -6.35 3.59 0.09
N LEU A 393 -7.50 3.93 -0.50
CA LEU A 393 -8.32 3.01 -1.29
C LEU A 393 -7.73 2.85 -2.69
N ALA A 394 -7.42 3.95 -3.39
CA ALA A 394 -6.78 3.93 -4.70
C ALA A 394 -5.51 3.07 -4.69
N PHE A 395 -4.62 3.31 -3.72
CA PHE A 395 -3.38 2.56 -3.59
C PHE A 395 -3.60 1.08 -3.30
N ARG A 396 -4.64 0.76 -2.51
CA ARG A 396 -4.98 -0.63 -2.19
C ARG A 396 -5.54 -1.36 -3.42
N THR A 397 -6.47 -0.74 -4.15
CA THR A 397 -7.12 -1.36 -5.31
C THR A 397 -6.15 -1.47 -6.48
N ALA A 398 -5.34 -0.44 -6.74
CA ALA A 398 -4.28 -0.49 -7.76
C ALA A 398 -3.26 -1.61 -7.49
N GLY A 399 -2.87 -1.81 -6.23
CA GLY A 399 -2.00 -2.93 -5.84
C GLY A 399 -2.63 -4.30 -6.12
N ILE A 400 -3.91 -4.50 -5.79
CA ILE A 400 -4.62 -5.75 -6.09
C ILE A 400 -4.73 -5.97 -7.60
N LEU A 401 -5.15 -4.95 -8.35
CA LEU A 401 -5.33 -5.04 -9.80
C LEU A 401 -4.02 -5.37 -10.50
N ARG A 402 -2.91 -4.78 -10.07
CA ARG A 402 -1.57 -5.11 -10.57
C ARG A 402 -1.22 -6.57 -10.32
N ASP A 403 -1.48 -7.09 -9.13
CA ASP A 403 -1.16 -8.47 -8.79
C ASP A 403 -2.09 -9.48 -9.49
N ASP A 404 -3.37 -9.14 -9.69
CA ASP A 404 -4.36 -10.00 -10.33
C ASP A 404 -4.21 -10.01 -11.87
N THR A 405 -3.84 -8.89 -12.48
CA THR A 405 -3.84 -8.70 -13.96
C THR A 405 -2.47 -8.46 -14.59
N GLY A 406 -1.45 -8.16 -13.78
CA GLY A 406 -0.13 -7.71 -14.25
C GLY A 406 -0.09 -6.26 -14.74
N LYS A 407 -1.23 -5.55 -14.82
CA LYS A 407 -1.29 -4.17 -15.32
C LYS A 407 -0.93 -3.16 -14.23
N HIS A 408 -0.02 -2.24 -14.53
CA HIS A 408 0.36 -1.14 -13.65
C HIS A 408 -0.55 0.07 -13.89
N TRP A 409 -1.23 0.53 -12.83
CA TRP A 409 -2.02 1.76 -12.85
C TRP A 409 -1.33 2.80 -11.98
N TYR A 410 -0.40 3.56 -12.55
CA TYR A 410 0.46 4.45 -11.77
C TYR A 410 -0.30 5.58 -11.07
N GLY A 411 -1.34 6.14 -11.69
CA GLY A 411 -2.21 7.15 -11.07
C GLY A 411 -3.02 6.63 -9.87
N GLY A 412 -3.10 5.31 -9.67
CA GLY A 412 -3.66 4.71 -8.46
C GLY A 412 -2.60 4.33 -7.42
N LEU A 413 -1.34 4.16 -7.82
CA LEU A 413 -0.23 3.70 -6.96
C LEU A 413 0.56 4.83 -6.30
N TYR A 414 0.58 6.00 -6.92
CA TYR A 414 1.32 7.20 -6.52
C TYR A 414 0.38 8.41 -6.58
#